data_AF-W8RXB6-F1
#
_entry.id   AF-W8RXB6-F1
#
_cell.length_a   1.000
_cell.length_b   1.000
_cell.length_c   1.000
_cell.angle_alpha   90.00
_cell.angle_beta   90.00
_cell.angle_gamma   90.00
#
_symmetry.space_group_name_H-M   'P 1'
#
loop_
_entity.id
_entity.type
_entity.pdbx_description
1 polymer ?
#
loop_
_entity_poly.entity_id
_entity_poly.type
_entity_poly.pdbx_seq_one_letter_code
_entity_poly.pdbx_strand_id
1 'polypeptide(L)' 'MTSILARICSAVEKRAAYRRTVAELSRIEPARGIEDLGIYPGDARRIARAAVYGA' A
#
# COMPACT_ATOMS: atom_id res chain seq x y z
N MET A 1 -3.37 -30.10 5.91
CA MET A 1 -3.46 -29.15 7.05
C MET A 1 -2.29 -28.15 7.03
N THR A 2 -2.26 -27.29 6.00
CA THR A 2 -1.25 -26.22 5.82
C THR A 2 -1.91 -24.85 5.64
N SER A 3 -3.25 -24.78 5.60
CA SER A 3 -3.96 -23.60 5.10
C SER A 3 -4.03 -22.44 6.07
N ILE A 4 -4.05 -22.69 7.39
CA ILE A 4 -4.11 -21.61 8.39
C ILE A 4 -2.77 -20.88 8.46
N LEU A 5 -1.66 -21.61 8.61
CA LEU A 5 -0.32 -21.01 8.60
C LEU A 5 -0.03 -20.27 7.29
N ALA A 6 -0.37 -20.88 6.14
CA ALA A 6 -0.23 -20.22 4.85
C ALA A 6 -1.07 -18.92 4.74
N ARG A 7 -2.30 -18.92 5.26
CA ARG A 7 -3.15 -17.73 5.32
C ARG A 7 -2.56 -16.64 6.21
N ILE A 8 -2.00 -17.01 7.37
CA ILE A 8 -1.36 -16.07 8.29
C ILE A 8 -0.12 -15.45 7.62
N CYS A 9 0.77 -16.27 7.04
CA CYS A 9 1.94 -15.79 6.33
C CYS A 9 1.56 -14.82 5.21
N SER A 10 0.60 -15.20 4.36
CA SER A 10 0.12 -14.33 3.28
C SER A 10 -0.50 -13.02 3.79
N ALA A 11 -1.23 -13.06 4.91
CA ALA A 11 -1.79 -11.85 5.52
C ALA A 11 -0.70 -10.91 6.06
N VAL A 12 0.36 -11.47 6.66
CA VAL A 12 1.52 -10.72 7.15
C VAL A 12 2.29 -10.09 5.98
N GLU A 13 2.54 -10.84 4.91
CA GLU A 13 3.21 -10.35 3.70
C GLU A 13 2.43 -9.19 3.08
N LYS A 14 1.12 -9.35 2.90
CA LYS A 14 0.26 -8.25 2.41
C LYS A 14 0.30 -7.05 3.35
N ARG A 15 0.30 -7.27 4.67
CA ARG A 15 0.36 -6.15 5.63
C ARG A 15 1.70 -5.42 5.56
N ALA A 16 2.81 -6.13 5.38
CA ALA A 16 4.12 -5.54 5.19
C ALA A 16 4.18 -4.72 3.89
N ALA A 17 3.70 -5.28 2.78
CA ALA A 17 3.59 -4.59 1.50
C ALA A 17 2.76 -3.32 1.60
N TYR A 18 1.55 -3.40 2.19
CA TYR A 18 0.67 -2.25 2.41
C TYR A 18 1.38 -1.13 3.19
N ARG A 19 2.02 -1.46 4.32
CA ARG A 19 2.72 -0.47 5.15
C ARG A 19 3.86 0.20 4.39
N ARG A 20 4.62 -0.57 3.61
CA ARG A 20 5.70 -0.06 2.77
C ARG A 20 5.15 0.91 1.72
N THR A 21 4.11 0.52 0.98
CA THR A 21 3.49 1.36 -0.05
C THR A 21 2.93 2.65 0.54
N VAL A 22 2.25 2.60 1.70
CA VAL A 22 1.79 3.82 2.37
C VAL A 22 2.96 4.74 2.73
N ALA A 23 4.03 4.19 3.31
CA ALA A 23 5.19 4.99 3.70
C ALA A 23 5.89 5.64 2.50
N GLU A 24 6.02 4.92 1.38
CA GLU A 24 6.61 5.44 0.15
C GLU A 24 5.73 6.55 -0.46
N LEU A 25 4.42 6.30 -0.61
CA LEU A 25 3.48 7.28 -1.16
C LEU A 25 3.35 8.54 -0.29
N SER A 26 3.37 8.39 1.04
CA SER A 26 3.29 9.53 1.96
C SER A 26 4.57 10.37 2.02
N ARG A 27 5.68 9.89 1.47
CA ARG A 27 6.94 10.66 1.38
C ARG A 27 7.09 11.40 0.06
N ILE A 28 6.18 11.19 -0.88
CA ILE A 28 6.15 11.96 -2.12
C ILE A 28 5.85 13.41 -1.75
N GLU A 29 6.72 14.30 -2.22
CA GLU A 29 6.53 15.74 -2.04
C GLU A 29 5.24 16.17 -2.76
N PRO A 30 4.32 16.91 -2.11
CA PRO A 30 3.00 17.16 -2.66
C PRO A 30 2.98 17.79 -4.04
N ALA A 31 3.86 18.75 -4.34
CA ALA A 31 3.89 19.39 -5.66
C ALA A 31 4.26 18.36 -6.74
N ARG A 32 5.34 17.59 -6.54
CA ARG A 32 5.73 16.51 -7.48
C ARG A 32 4.68 15.40 -7.59
N GLY A 33 4.07 15.00 -6.48
CA GLY A 33 3.06 13.94 -6.48
C GLY A 33 1.82 14.32 -7.29
N ILE A 34 1.34 15.55 -7.11
CA ILE A 34 0.12 16.03 -7.76
C ILE A 34 0.40 16.39 -9.22
N GLU A 35 1.46 17.13 -9.50
CA GLU A 35 1.75 17.65 -10.84
C GLU A 35 2.23 16.56 -11.81
N ASP A 36 3.17 15.70 -11.38
CA ASP A 36 3.79 14.73 -12.29
C ASP A 36 3.02 13.41 -12.35
N LEU A 37 2.48 12.97 -11.21
CA LEU A 37 1.90 11.62 -11.07
C LEU A 37 0.38 11.62 -10.96
N GLY A 38 -0.25 12.77 -10.72
CA GLY A 38 -1.68 12.85 -10.39
C GLY A 38 -2.03 12.13 -9.09
N ILE A 39 -1.06 11.96 -8.18
CA ILE A 39 -1.22 11.25 -6.90
C ILE A 39 -1.20 12.27 -5.78
N TYR A 40 -2.32 12.40 -5.08
CA TYR A 40 -2.37 13.17 -3.85
C TYR A 40 -1.81 12.33 -2.68
N PRO A 41 -0.76 12.77 -1.95
CA PRO A 41 -0.19 11.98 -0.85
C PRO A 41 -1.20 11.64 0.26
N GLY A 42 -2.26 12.45 0.43
CA GLY A 42 -3.36 12.16 1.35
C GLY A 42 -4.14 10.87 1.01
N ASP A 43 -4.11 10.45 -0.25
CA ASP A 43 -4.72 9.21 -0.74
C ASP A 43 -3.83 7.97 -0.59
N ALA A 44 -2.61 8.11 -0.04
CA ALA A 44 -1.63 7.03 0.09
C ALA A 44 -2.24 5.72 0.65
N ARG A 45 -3.09 5.82 1.67
CA ARG A 45 -3.77 4.65 2.27
C ARG A 45 -4.78 3.99 1.33
N ARG A 46 -5.55 4.78 0.59
CA ARG A 46 -6.56 4.30 -0.37
C ARG A 46 -5.87 3.58 -1.53
N ILE A 47 -4.85 4.22 -2.10
CA ILE A 47 -4.04 3.68 -3.22
C ILE A 47 -3.33 2.39 -2.78
N ALA A 48 -2.63 2.42 -1.64
CA ALA A 48 -1.94 1.23 -1.12
C ALA A 48 -2.90 0.06 -0.85
N ARG A 49 -4.12 0.35 -0.37
CA ARG A 49 -5.12 -0.70 -0.11
C ARG A 49 -5.61 -1.34 -1.40
N ALA A 50 -5.92 -0.54 -2.43
CA ALA A 50 -6.32 -1.04 -3.73
C ALA A 50 -5.19 -1.87 -4.38
N ALA A 51 -3.95 -1.39 -4.33
CA ALA A 51 -2.80 -2.08 -4.93
C ALA A 51 -2.50 -3.44 -4.27
N VAL A 52 -2.61 -3.55 -2.94
CA VAL A 52 -2.19 -4.76 -2.21
C VAL A 52 -3.33 -5.75 -1.96
N TYR A 53 -4.54 -5.24 -1.74
CA TYR A 53 -5.70 -6.07 -1.40
C TYR A 53 -6.73 -6.18 -2.53
N GLY A 54 -6.58 -5.41 -3.61
CA GLY A 54 -7.41 -5.48 -4.81
C GLY A 54 -8.62 -4.56 -4.83
N ALA A 55 -8.99 -3.95 -3.69
CA ALA A 55 -10.27 -3.26 -3.46
C ALA A 55 -11.50 -4.12 -3.75
#